data_AF-A0A960M8G0-F1
#
_entry.id   AF-A0A960M8G0-F1
#
_cell.length_a   1.000
_cell.length_b   1.000
_cell.length_c   1.000
_cell.angle_alpha   90.00
_cell.angle_beta   90.00
_cell.angle_gamma   90.00
#
_symmetry.space_group_name_H-M   'P 1'
#
loop_
_entity.id
_entity.type
_entity.pdbx_description
1 polymer ?
#
loop_
_entity_poly.entity_id
_entity_poly.type
_entity_poly.pdbx_seq_one_letter_code
_entity_poly.pdbx_strand_id
1 'polypeptide(L)'
;RHVVSSQIFSYVDQEIYWALERWMWKRHPSKGKIWIANKYFRQKGMKKWQFYTRINKGDKKTFLDLASAEDIKIRRHIKIKGITHPFDPECGQYFEMRD
;
A
#
# COMPACT_ATOMS: atom_id res chain seq x y z
N ARG A 1 3.87 15.22 -13.96
CA ARG A 1 3.30 15.96 -12.81
C ARG A 1 3.49 15.06 -11.58
N HIS A 2 4.52 15.30 -10.75
CA HIS A 2 4.73 14.49 -9.54
C HIS A 2 3.78 15.00 -8.47
N VAL A 3 2.69 14.29 -8.24
CA VAL A 3 1.80 14.60 -7.13
C VAL A 3 2.42 14.01 -5.87
N VAL A 4 2.50 14.81 -4.81
CA VAL A 4 2.84 14.30 -3.48
C VAL A 4 1.62 13.50 -3.02
N SER A 5 1.56 12.23 -3.40
CA SER A 5 0.40 11.36 -3.16
C SER A 5 0.45 10.63 -1.83
N SER A 6 1.46 10.86 -0.99
CA SER A 6 1.58 10.19 0.31
C SER A 6 0.37 10.45 1.20
N GLN A 7 -0.11 11.69 1.26
CA GLN A 7 -1.30 12.04 2.02
C GLN A 7 -2.55 11.35 1.48
N ILE A 8 -2.65 11.21 0.15
CA ILE A 8 -3.76 10.50 -0.50
C ILE A 8 -3.70 9.00 -0.21
N PHE A 9 -2.51 8.40 -0.23
CA PHE A 9 -2.34 6.98 0.12
C PHE A 9 -2.70 6.71 1.59
N SER A 10 -2.28 7.58 2.50
CA SER A 10 -2.71 7.50 3.90
C SER A 10 -4.23 7.64 4.05
N TYR A 11 -4.85 8.55 3.29
CA TYR A 11 -6.31 8.72 3.29
C TYR A 11 -7.02 7.45 2.79
N VAL A 12 -6.55 6.85 1.68
CA VAL A 12 -7.09 5.61 1.15
C VAL A 12 -6.97 4.46 2.15
N ASP A 13 -5.82 4.29 2.79
CA ASP A 13 -5.61 3.26 3.80
C ASP A 13 -6.55 3.45 5.00
N GLN A 14 -6.81 4.70 5.40
CA GLN A 14 -7.79 5.02 6.43
C GLN A 14 -9.21 4.64 6.00
N GLU A 15 -9.67 5.03 4.80
CA GLU A 15 -11.01 4.66 4.33
C GLU A 15 -11.22 3.14 4.26
N ILE A 16 -10.19 2.39 3.81
CA ILE A 16 -10.18 0.93 3.81
C ILE A 16 -10.33 0.38 5.23
N TYR A 17 -9.58 0.92 6.20
CA TYR A 17 -9.70 0.52 7.60
C TYR A 17 -11.12 0.69 8.13
N TRP A 18 -11.75 1.84 7.88
CA TRP A 18 -13.10 2.14 8.37
C TRP A 18 -14.15 1.21 7.73
N ALA A 19 -14.01 0.92 6.43
CA ALA A 19 -14.86 -0.05 5.74
C ALA A 19 -14.74 -1.46 6.34
N LEU A 20 -13.51 -1.91 6.62
CA LEU A 20 -13.25 -3.19 7.26
C LEU A 20 -13.82 -3.25 8.67
N GLU A 21 -13.62 -2.20 9.48
CA GLU A 21 -14.11 -2.16 10.86
C GLU A 21 -15.63 -2.29 10.92
N ARG A 22 -16.36 -1.54 10.10
CA ARG A 22 -17.82 -1.64 9.97
C ARG A 22 -18.26 -3.05 9.57
N TRP A 23 -17.56 -3.64 8.59
CA TRP A 23 -17.85 -5.01 8.16
C TRP A 23 -17.61 -6.03 9.28
N MET A 24 -16.51 -5.91 10.03
CA MET A 24 -16.19 -6.81 11.14
C MET A 24 -17.22 -6.71 12.26
N TRP A 25 -17.65 -5.50 12.63
CA TRP A 25 -18.66 -5.29 13.67
C TRP A 25 -20.02 -5.86 13.24
N LYS A 26 -20.42 -5.63 11.98
CA LYS A 26 -21.65 -6.21 11.42
C LYS A 26 -21.60 -7.75 11.38
N ARG A 27 -20.43 -8.32 11.09
CA ARG A 27 -20.24 -9.78 11.02
C ARG A 27 -20.23 -10.45 12.39
N HIS A 28 -19.79 -9.75 13.44
CA HIS A 28 -19.66 -10.30 14.80
C HIS A 28 -20.36 -9.42 15.85
N PRO A 29 -21.70 -9.31 15.81
CA PRO A 29 -22.45 -8.42 16.69
C PRO A 29 -22.34 -8.79 18.18
N SER A 30 -22.04 -10.04 18.50
CA SER A 30 -21.89 -10.55 19.87
C SER A 30 -20.47 -10.53 20.41
N LYS A 31 -19.48 -10.06 19.61
CA LYS A 31 -18.07 -10.08 19.99
C LYS A 31 -17.56 -8.66 20.26
N GLY A 32 -16.76 -8.54 21.31
CA GLY A 32 -16.13 -7.27 21.67
C GLY A 32 -15.04 -6.84 20.70
N LYS A 33 -14.71 -5.55 20.72
CA LYS A 33 -13.69 -4.94 19.85
C LYS A 33 -12.32 -5.63 19.94
N ILE A 34 -11.90 -6.01 21.15
CA ILE A 34 -10.62 -6.70 21.38
C ILE A 34 -10.59 -8.07 20.68
N TRP A 35 -11.70 -8.81 20.70
CA TRP A 35 -11.77 -10.10 20.02
C TRP A 35 -11.71 -9.93 18.51
N ILE A 36 -12.41 -8.93 17.97
CA ILE A 36 -12.36 -8.59 16.54
C ILE A 36 -10.94 -8.20 16.13
N ALA A 37 -10.28 -7.36 16.94
CA ALA A 37 -8.89 -6.95 16.74
C ALA A 37 -7.95 -8.17 16.62
N ASN A 38 -8.00 -9.06 17.61
CA ASN A 38 -7.15 -10.27 17.65
C ASN A 38 -7.47 -11.27 16.54
N LYS A 39 -8.71 -11.29 16.04
CA LYS A 39 -9.13 -12.20 14.96
C LYS A 39 -8.61 -11.77 13.60
N TYR A 40 -8.74 -10.49 13.28
CA TYR A 40 -8.51 -9.97 11.93
C TYR A 40 -7.20 -9.23 11.74
N PHE A 41 -6.59 -8.77 12.83
CA PHE A 41 -5.35 -8.02 12.78
C PHE A 41 -4.21 -8.79 13.44
N ARG A 42 -3.02 -8.59 12.91
CA ARG A 42 -1.78 -9.14 13.46
C ARG A 42 -0.67 -8.10 13.44
N GLN A 43 0.40 -8.43 14.14
CA GLN A 43 1.68 -7.76 13.99
C GLN A 43 2.49 -8.45 12.87
N LYS A 44 3.10 -7.63 12.00
CA LYS A 44 4.06 -8.06 10.98
C LYS A 44 5.27 -7.13 11.03
N GLY A 45 6.38 -7.63 11.55
CA GLY A 45 7.56 -6.80 11.82
C GLY A 45 7.22 -5.63 12.77
N MET A 46 7.49 -4.40 12.33
CA MET A 46 7.17 -3.18 13.06
C MET A 46 5.73 -2.70 12.85
N LYS A 47 5.03 -3.18 11.81
CA LYS A 47 3.65 -2.79 11.54
C LYS A 47 2.69 -3.55 12.44
N LYS A 48 1.98 -2.81 13.29
CA LYS A 48 0.82 -3.31 14.04
C LYS A 48 -0.45 -3.14 13.20
N TRP A 49 -1.54 -3.77 13.63
CA TRP A 49 -2.86 -3.61 13.01
C TRP A 49 -2.90 -3.96 11.53
N GLN A 50 -2.18 -5.01 11.11
CA GLN A 50 -2.26 -5.49 9.73
C GLN A 50 -3.40 -6.47 9.56
N PHE A 51 -4.36 -6.10 8.72
CA PHE A 51 -5.47 -6.95 8.35
C PHE A 51 -4.94 -8.15 7.56
N TYR A 52 -5.33 -9.34 7.95
CA TYR A 52 -4.80 -10.56 7.37
C TYR A 52 -5.84 -11.66 7.27
N THR A 53 -5.54 -12.65 6.43
CA THR A 53 -6.24 -13.92 6.41
C THR A 53 -5.25 -15.08 6.39
N ARG A 54 -5.68 -16.24 6.87
CA ARG A 54 -4.89 -17.48 6.76
C ARG A 54 -5.20 -18.12 5.42
N ILE A 55 -4.16 -18.46 4.67
CA ILE A 55 -4.26 -19.16 3.39
C ILE A 55 -3.41 -20.42 3.43
N ASN A 56 -3.78 -21.42 2.62
CA ASN A 56 -2.94 -22.58 2.38
C ASN A 56 -2.18 -22.35 1.07
N LYS A 57 -0.85 -22.38 1.12
CA LYS A 57 0.01 -22.31 -0.05
C LYS A 57 0.67 -23.68 -0.22
N GLY A 58 0.00 -24.56 -0.96
CA GLY A 58 0.29 -26.00 -0.95
C GLY A 58 0.05 -26.57 0.45
N ASP A 59 1.01 -27.35 0.96
CA ASP A 59 0.93 -27.98 2.29
C ASP A 59 1.24 -27.02 3.46
N LYS A 60 1.64 -25.78 3.18
CA LYS A 60 2.02 -24.81 4.22
C LYS A 60 0.88 -23.83 4.50
N LYS A 61 0.48 -23.74 5.78
CA LYS A 61 -0.38 -22.66 6.28
C LYS A 61 0.44 -21.38 6.34
N THR A 62 0.03 -20.36 5.58
CA THR A 62 0.66 -19.04 5.58
C THR A 62 -0.38 -17.96 5.84
N PHE A 63 0.10 -16.73 5.95
CA PHE A 63 -0.75 -15.56 6.12
C PHE A 63 -0.66 -14.70 4.87
N LEU A 64 -1.80 -14.19 4.43
CA LEU A 64 -1.93 -13.17 3.41
C LEU A 64 -2.33 -11.87 4.10
N ASP A 65 -1.48 -10.86 4.02
CA ASP A 65 -1.73 -9.55 4.60
C ASP A 65 -2.26 -8.60 3.53
N LEU A 66 -3.16 -7.70 3.92
CA LEU A 66 -3.63 -6.64 3.04
C LEU A 66 -2.47 -5.69 2.70
N ALA A 67 -2.31 -5.36 1.42
CA ALA A 67 -1.32 -4.38 1.00
C ALA A 67 -1.76 -2.97 1.44
N SER A 68 -0.83 -2.21 1.99
CA SER A 68 -1.04 -0.80 2.34
C SER A 68 -0.65 0.08 1.16
N ALA A 69 -1.47 1.08 0.85
CA ALA A 69 -1.17 2.07 -0.19
C ALA A 69 0.07 2.90 0.16
N GLU A 70 0.36 3.09 1.46
CA GLU A 70 1.60 3.72 1.92
C GLU A 70 2.88 2.98 1.45
N ASP A 71 2.81 1.65 1.27
CA ASP A 71 3.96 0.86 0.80
C ASP A 71 4.28 1.08 -0.69
N ILE A 72 3.43 1.80 -1.42
CA ILE A 72 3.66 2.14 -2.83
C ILE A 72 4.77 3.18 -2.92
N LYS A 73 5.95 2.74 -3.37
CA LYS A 73 7.11 3.61 -3.58
C LYS A 73 6.77 4.75 -4.55
N ILE A 74 6.79 5.99 -4.06
CA ILE A 74 6.63 7.18 -4.89
C ILE A 74 7.92 7.37 -5.70
N ARG A 75 7.91 6.98 -6.97
CA ARG A 75 9.00 7.26 -7.92
C ARG A 75 8.93 8.71 -8.39
N ARG A 76 10.02 9.44 -8.21
CA ARG A 76 10.17 10.82 -8.67
C ARG A 76 11.04 10.80 -9.93
N HIS A 77 10.52 11.36 -11.02
CA HIS A 77 11.29 11.52 -12.25
C HIS A 77 11.75 12.98 -12.34
N ILE A 78 12.90 13.19 -12.97
CA ILE A 78 13.37 14.54 -13.28
C ILE A 78 12.44 15.12 -14.36
N LYS A 79 12.05 16.39 -14.20
CA LYS A 79 11.22 17.11 -15.19
C LYS A 79 11.99 17.21 -16.50
N ILE A 80 11.37 16.86 -17.63
CA ILE A 80 11.94 17.03 -18.97
C ILE A 80 12.29 18.51 -19.18
N LYS A 81 13.54 18.80 -19.52
CA LYS A 81 13.98 20.16 -19.86
C LYS A 81 13.34 20.53 -21.20
N GLY A 82 12.79 21.73 -21.34
CA GLY A 82 12.04 22.13 -22.56
C GLY A 82 12.86 22.09 -23.87
N ILE A 83 14.19 22.01 -23.77
CA ILE A 83 15.14 22.00 -24.89
C ILE A 83 15.49 20.56 -25.34
N THR A 84 15.16 19.53 -24.55
CA THR A 84 15.56 18.15 -24.87
C THR A 84 14.65 17.53 -25.92
N HIS A 85 15.22 17.16 -27.08
CA HIS A 85 14.53 16.41 -28.12
C HIS A 85 14.76 14.89 -27.95
N PRO A 86 13.72 14.04 -28.11
CA PRO A 86 13.84 12.58 -27.93
C PRO A 86 14.81 11.88 -28.90
N PHE A 87 15.16 12.54 -30.00
CA PHE A 87 16.01 12.01 -31.06
C PHE A 87 17.40 12.66 -31.11
N ASP A 88 17.70 13.52 -30.13
CA ASP A 88 18.99 14.19 -30.04
C ASP A 88 20.00 13.28 -29.30
N PRO A 89 21.11 12.88 -29.93
CA PRO A 89 22.09 11.97 -29.34
C PRO A 89 22.65 12.48 -28.00
N GLU A 90 22.77 13.79 -27.82
CA GLU A 90 23.26 14.38 -26.58
C GLU A 90 22.25 14.26 -25.42
N CYS A 91 20.96 14.04 -25.73
CA CYS A 91 19.93 13.81 -24.73
C CYS A 91 19.87 12.36 -24.23
N GLY A 92 20.60 11.42 -24.85
CA GLY A 92 20.61 10.00 -24.47
C GLY A 92 21.00 9.78 -23.00
N GLN A 93 22.11 10.38 -22.56
CA GLN A 93 22.59 10.30 -21.17
C GLN A 93 21.57 10.90 -20.18
N TYR A 94 20.85 11.94 -20.59
CA TYR A 94 19.82 12.58 -19.76
C TYR A 94 18.58 11.69 -19.55
N PHE A 95 18.20 10.88 -20.56
CA PHE A 95 17.11 9.91 -20.43
C PHE A 95 17.55 8.65 -19.66
N GLU A 96 18.79 8.18 -19.82
CA GLU A 96 19.33 7.06 -19.02
C GLU A 96 19.38 7.38 -17.52
N MET A 97 19.68 8.62 -17.13
CA MET A 97 19.66 9.05 -15.71
C MET A 97 18.24 9.17 -15.12
N ARG A 98 17.18 9.09 -15.93
CA ARG A 98 15.78 9.31 -15.53
C ARG A 98 15.01 8.00 -15.29
N ASP A 99 15.46 6.90 -15.87
CA ASP A 99 14.92 5.55 -15.70
C ASP A 99 15.44 4.85 -14.44
#